data_AF-A0A7S0CAY8-F1
#
_entry.id   AF-A0A7S0CAY8-F1
#
_cell.length_a   1.000
_cell.length_b   1.000
_cell.length_c   1.000
_cell.angle_alpha   90.00
_cell.angle_beta   90.00
_cell.angle_gamma   90.00
#
_symmetry.space_group_name_H-M   'P 1'
#
loop_
_entity.id
_entity.type
_entity.pdbx_description
1 polymer ?
#
loop_
_entity_poly.entity_id
_entity_poly.type
_entity_poly.pdbx_seq_one_letter_code
_entity_poly.pdbx_strand_id
1 'polypeptide(L)'
;TPDHQKVQSLPPEHIQKAVNALSKFGFCILRRLYPPGTIQPYAKAVLSDLQSAIQVLRKRNIELLEPGLGEREPLSHRELAMREDLRVDLRYGPALHDLYPQSSENCPIANHATILEILSQVFSPKGRHYRGNYGRWNFNGNGPDGSPQPISVGRVGSVITMPNCGDQAIHADTPHLFEHLDLAPHYIDLFINATDTQTQSNDNGNGNSCNDSTDHEDEFNGDSHVGGTAFLAGTHKLEICAMCMPEHENGRSRTEKLKRIIRPSLELGDALLFDCRILHFGLANNSHSQQLDCPSNTHKRHSRGDSIPR
;
A
#
# COMPACT_ATOMS: atom_id res chain seq x y z
N THR A 1 23.63 -21.65 7.80
CA THR A 1 22.63 -21.27 6.78
C THR A 1 21.41 -20.78 7.51
N PRO A 2 20.92 -19.56 7.26
CA PRO A 2 19.66 -19.16 7.87
C PRO A 2 18.60 -20.12 7.35
N ASP A 3 17.86 -20.75 8.27
CA ASP A 3 16.73 -21.61 7.93
C ASP A 3 15.80 -20.81 7.02
N HIS A 4 15.78 -21.16 5.73
CA HIS A 4 14.71 -20.77 4.84
C HIS A 4 13.46 -21.44 5.38
N GLN A 5 12.77 -20.79 6.32
CA GLN A 5 11.43 -21.16 6.73
C GLN A 5 10.64 -21.32 5.45
N LYS A 6 10.25 -22.57 5.15
CA LYS A 6 9.45 -22.87 3.96
C LYS A 6 8.23 -21.97 4.01
N VAL A 7 8.10 -21.14 2.98
CA VAL A 7 6.92 -20.31 2.76
C VAL A 7 5.69 -21.23 2.85
N GLN A 8 4.82 -20.96 3.83
CA GLN A 8 3.71 -21.84 4.13
C GLN A 8 2.64 -21.69 3.05
N SER A 9 2.39 -22.75 2.28
CA SER A 9 1.27 -22.79 1.34
C SER A 9 -0.04 -22.78 2.12
N LEU A 10 -1.00 -21.94 1.73
CA LEU A 10 -2.33 -21.98 2.33
C LEU A 10 -3.09 -23.23 1.85
N PRO A 11 -3.96 -23.82 2.70
CA PRO A 11 -4.89 -24.85 2.28
C PRO A 11 -5.82 -24.37 1.15
N PRO A 12 -6.29 -25.27 0.26
CA PRO A 12 -7.17 -24.91 -0.86
C PRO A 12 -8.43 -24.15 -0.47
N GLU A 13 -9.04 -24.47 0.67
CA GLU A 13 -10.23 -23.80 1.18
C GLU A 13 -9.97 -22.36 1.63
N HIS A 14 -8.75 -22.05 2.09
CA HIS A 14 -8.32 -20.70 2.41
C HIS A 14 -8.07 -19.89 1.13
N ILE A 15 -7.49 -20.51 0.10
CA ILE A 15 -7.33 -19.91 -1.23
C ILE A 15 -8.70 -19.53 -1.80
N GLN A 16 -9.67 -20.45 -1.76
CA GLN A 16 -11.01 -20.16 -2.28
C GLN A 16 -11.72 -19.03 -1.50
N LYS A 17 -11.52 -18.95 -0.18
CA LYS A 17 -12.03 -17.82 0.62
C LYS A 17 -11.42 -16.50 0.17
N ALA A 18 -10.11 -16.45 -0.11
CA ALA A 18 -9.44 -15.24 -0.61
C ALA A 18 -9.95 -14.84 -2.00
N VAL A 19 -10.10 -15.79 -2.92
CA VAL A 19 -10.69 -15.56 -4.26
C VAL A 19 -12.11 -15.01 -4.15
N ASN A 20 -12.93 -15.59 -3.27
CA ASN A 20 -14.30 -15.12 -3.04
C ASN A 20 -14.34 -13.72 -2.43
N ALA A 21 -13.42 -13.42 -1.50
CA ALA A 21 -13.31 -12.10 -0.89
C ALA A 21 -12.92 -11.03 -1.92
N LEU A 22 -11.91 -11.27 -2.74
CA LEU A 22 -11.53 -10.37 -3.84
C LEU A 22 -12.67 -10.15 -4.82
N SER A 23 -13.35 -11.22 -5.26
CA SER A 23 -14.49 -11.12 -6.18
C SER A 23 -15.66 -10.31 -5.59
N LYS A 24 -15.97 -10.54 -4.31
CA LYS A 24 -17.13 -9.93 -3.64
C LYS A 24 -16.87 -8.49 -3.19
N PHE A 25 -15.73 -8.24 -2.56
CA PHE A 25 -15.42 -7.00 -1.86
C PHE A 25 -14.36 -6.14 -2.55
N GLY A 26 -13.60 -6.71 -3.49
CA GLY A 26 -12.53 -6.03 -4.20
C GLY A 26 -11.19 -6.03 -3.47
N PHE A 27 -11.11 -6.61 -2.26
CA PHE A 27 -9.86 -6.78 -1.52
C PHE A 27 -9.91 -8.01 -0.61
N CYS A 28 -8.75 -8.50 -0.19
CA CYS A 28 -8.61 -9.53 0.85
C CYS A 28 -7.30 -9.39 1.62
N ILE A 29 -7.30 -9.85 2.86
CA ILE A 29 -6.10 -9.83 3.73
C ILE A 29 -5.70 -11.27 4.05
N LEU A 30 -4.44 -11.57 3.84
CA LEU A 30 -3.79 -12.82 4.21
C LEU A 30 -2.91 -12.54 5.43
N ARG A 31 -3.40 -12.93 6.60
CA ARG A 31 -2.74 -12.63 7.88
C ARG A 31 -1.45 -13.42 8.04
N ARG A 32 -0.38 -12.74 8.47
CA ARG A 32 0.94 -13.28 8.81
C ARG A 32 1.47 -14.21 7.72
N LEU A 33 1.26 -13.83 6.46
CA LEU A 33 1.67 -14.60 5.31
C LEU A 33 3.21 -14.63 5.20
N TYR A 34 3.83 -13.48 5.46
CA TYR A 34 5.28 -13.32 5.39
C TYR A 34 5.90 -13.34 6.78
N PRO A 35 6.97 -14.12 7.00
CA PRO A 35 7.77 -14.02 8.21
C PRO A 35 8.36 -12.61 8.36
N PRO A 36 8.41 -12.03 9.57
CA PRO A 36 9.03 -10.72 9.81
C PRO A 36 10.44 -10.58 9.24
N GLY A 37 11.26 -11.65 9.35
CA GLY A 37 12.63 -11.67 8.82
C GLY A 37 12.71 -11.53 7.28
N THR A 38 11.62 -11.81 6.56
CA THR A 38 11.53 -11.57 5.11
C THR A 38 11.23 -10.10 4.80
N ILE A 39 10.42 -9.42 5.62
CA ILE A 39 9.94 -8.06 5.35
C ILE A 39 10.89 -6.99 5.90
N GLN A 40 11.47 -7.21 7.07
CA GLN A 40 12.34 -6.23 7.73
C GLN A 40 13.53 -5.74 6.89
N PRO A 41 14.22 -6.57 6.08
CA PRO A 41 15.28 -6.08 5.19
C PRO A 41 14.76 -5.05 4.19
N TYR A 42 13.59 -5.28 3.59
CA TYR A 42 12.96 -4.36 2.64
C TYR A 42 12.57 -3.05 3.32
N ALA A 43 12.00 -3.12 4.53
CA ALA A 43 11.68 -1.93 5.33
C ALA A 43 12.92 -1.05 5.58
N LYS A 44 14.04 -1.67 5.98
CA LYS A 44 15.32 -0.96 6.21
C LYS A 44 15.87 -0.34 4.94
N ALA A 45 15.82 -1.07 3.82
CA ALA A 45 16.28 -0.57 2.53
C ALA A 45 15.46 0.64 2.05
N VAL A 46 14.14 0.58 2.17
CA VAL A 46 13.23 1.69 1.85
C VAL A 46 13.57 2.95 2.65
N LEU A 47 13.77 2.83 3.97
CA LEU A 47 14.13 3.97 4.80
C LEU A 47 15.50 4.56 4.44
N SER A 48 16.48 3.71 4.13
CA SER A 48 17.80 4.13 3.65
C SER A 48 17.71 4.89 2.32
N ASP A 49 16.92 4.38 1.38
CA ASP A 49 16.71 5.02 0.08
C ASP A 49 15.92 6.33 0.20
N LEU A 50 14.93 6.40 1.09
CA LEU A 50 14.20 7.64 1.39
C LEU A 50 15.13 8.71 1.96
N GLN A 51 15.99 8.36 2.93
CA GLN A 51 16.99 9.28 3.48
C GLN A 51 17.94 9.81 2.39
N SER A 52 18.39 8.92 1.50
CA SER A 52 19.23 9.27 0.37
C SER A 52 18.51 10.21 -0.60
N ALA A 53 17.24 9.95 -0.90
CA ALA A 53 16.40 10.79 -1.75
C ALA A 53 16.21 12.18 -1.15
N ILE A 54 15.91 12.28 0.16
CA ILE A 54 15.80 13.56 0.88
C ILE A 54 17.08 14.39 0.74
N GLN A 55 18.25 13.78 0.94
CA GLN A 55 19.53 14.49 0.81
C GLN A 55 19.78 15.00 -0.61
N VAL A 56 19.40 14.22 -1.64
CA VAL A 56 19.54 14.62 -3.04
C VAL A 56 18.56 15.76 -3.40
N LEU A 57 17.32 15.67 -2.95
CA LEU A 57 16.28 16.66 -3.21
C LEU A 57 16.58 18.00 -2.53
N ARG A 58 17.10 17.99 -1.29
CA ARG A 58 17.54 19.21 -0.59
C ARG A 58 18.63 19.97 -1.34
N LYS A 59 19.59 19.27 -1.94
CA LYS A 59 20.63 19.89 -2.80
C LYS A 59 20.04 20.58 -4.04
N ARG A 60 18.78 20.32 -4.37
CA ARG A 60 18.02 20.89 -5.48
C ARG A 60 16.93 21.87 -4.99
N ASN A 61 16.97 22.30 -3.73
CA ASN A 61 15.99 23.17 -3.06
C ASN A 61 14.56 22.61 -3.07
N ILE A 62 14.42 21.28 -2.97
CA ILE A 62 13.14 20.57 -2.81
C ILE A 62 13.10 20.01 -1.39
N GLU A 63 12.14 20.43 -0.57
CA GLU A 63 11.94 19.95 0.80
C GLU A 63 10.81 18.93 0.87
N LEU A 64 11.13 17.71 1.29
CA LEU A 64 10.17 16.60 1.37
C LEU A 64 9.45 16.53 2.73
N LEU A 65 10.14 16.93 3.80
CA LEU A 65 9.67 16.81 5.19
C LEU A 65 8.97 18.08 5.68
N GLU A 66 9.18 19.20 5.00
CA GLU A 66 8.59 20.49 5.32
C GLU A 66 8.00 21.09 4.02
N PRO A 67 6.85 20.56 3.56
CA PRO A 67 6.19 21.06 2.35
C PRO A 67 6.01 22.58 2.40
N GLY A 68 6.30 23.25 1.28
CA GLY A 68 6.22 24.72 1.16
C GLY A 68 7.45 25.50 1.63
N LEU A 69 8.46 24.88 2.24
CA LEU A 69 9.75 25.56 2.54
C LEU A 69 10.75 25.53 1.38
N GLY A 70 10.60 24.59 0.45
CA GLY A 70 11.43 24.51 -0.75
C GLY A 70 11.10 25.62 -1.76
N GLU A 71 12.07 25.96 -2.63
CA GLU A 71 11.82 26.84 -3.77
C GLU A 71 11.11 26.10 -4.92
N ARG A 72 11.09 24.76 -4.86
CA ARG A 72 10.53 23.89 -5.90
C ARG A 72 9.69 22.80 -5.26
N GLU A 73 8.62 22.45 -5.96
CA GLU A 73 7.76 21.34 -5.60
C GLU A 73 8.43 19.99 -5.93
N PRO A 74 8.21 18.95 -5.10
CA PRO A 74 8.62 17.59 -5.41
C PRO A 74 7.77 17.05 -6.57
N LEU A 75 8.33 17.08 -7.78
CA LEU A 75 7.66 16.54 -8.97
C LEU A 75 7.61 15.01 -8.92
N SER A 76 6.63 14.44 -9.63
CA SER A 76 6.60 13.01 -9.93
C SER A 76 7.77 12.63 -10.84
N HIS A 77 8.80 12.00 -10.26
CA HIS A 77 9.91 11.40 -10.97
C HIS A 77 9.66 9.91 -11.22
N ARG A 78 10.53 9.29 -12.03
CA ARG A 78 10.44 7.85 -12.30
C ARG A 78 10.67 7.03 -11.03
N GLU A 79 11.59 7.48 -10.20
CA GLU A 79 12.08 6.80 -9.00
C GLU A 79 11.22 7.10 -7.77
N LEU A 80 10.66 8.31 -7.70
CA LEU A 80 9.91 8.83 -6.56
C LEU A 80 8.75 9.68 -7.06
N ALA A 81 7.57 9.48 -6.50
CA ALA A 81 6.44 10.39 -6.69
C ALA A 81 5.86 10.82 -5.35
N MET A 82 5.33 12.04 -5.30
CA MET A 82 4.47 12.49 -4.23
C MET A 82 3.08 12.69 -4.81
N ARG A 83 2.10 12.03 -4.19
CA ARG A 83 0.68 12.22 -4.52
C ARG A 83 0.07 13.31 -3.65
N GLU A 84 0.46 13.33 -2.38
CA GLU A 84 0.08 14.32 -1.38
C GLU A 84 1.28 14.68 -0.52
N ASP A 85 1.19 15.81 0.17
CA ASP A 85 2.17 16.22 1.16
C ASP A 85 2.45 15.08 2.15
N LEU A 86 3.73 14.84 2.38
CA LEU A 86 4.22 13.86 3.34
C LEU A 86 3.90 12.39 3.01
N ARG A 87 3.41 12.10 1.79
CA ARG A 87 3.20 10.73 1.29
C ARG A 87 4.05 10.48 0.05
N VAL A 88 4.92 9.48 0.13
CA VAL A 88 5.98 9.25 -0.84
C VAL A 88 5.85 7.85 -1.44
N ASP A 89 5.65 7.79 -2.75
CA ASP A 89 5.75 6.56 -3.54
C ASP A 89 7.20 6.41 -4.00
N LEU A 90 8.00 5.63 -3.28
CA LEU A 90 9.36 5.29 -3.68
C LEU A 90 9.34 4.01 -4.52
N ARG A 91 9.46 4.19 -5.84
CA ARG A 91 9.34 3.14 -6.86
C ARG A 91 10.68 2.44 -7.14
N TYR A 92 11.77 3.16 -6.93
CA TYR A 92 13.12 2.64 -7.15
C TYR A 92 14.12 3.34 -6.23
N GLY A 93 14.95 2.55 -5.56
CA GLY A 93 16.09 3.04 -4.79
C GLY A 93 17.23 2.00 -4.81
N PRO A 94 18.49 2.42 -4.69
CA PRO A 94 19.64 1.51 -4.75
C PRO A 94 19.60 0.39 -3.70
N ALA A 95 19.29 0.71 -2.44
CA ALA A 95 19.27 -0.31 -1.38
C ALA A 95 18.13 -1.32 -1.60
N LEU A 96 16.96 -0.86 -2.05
CA LEU A 96 15.84 -1.73 -2.40
C LEU A 96 16.18 -2.58 -3.64
N HIS A 97 16.90 -2.01 -4.60
CA HIS A 97 17.36 -2.73 -5.79
C HIS A 97 18.38 -3.83 -5.46
N ASP A 98 19.25 -3.61 -4.49
CA ASP A 98 20.25 -4.60 -4.07
C ASP A 98 19.61 -5.83 -3.38
N LEU A 99 18.41 -5.66 -2.79
CA LEU A 99 17.62 -6.78 -2.26
C LEU A 99 16.90 -7.58 -3.34
N TYR A 100 16.78 -7.02 -4.54
CA TYR A 100 16.16 -7.71 -5.65
C TYR A 100 17.12 -8.76 -6.22
N PRO A 101 16.75 -10.04 -6.23
CA PRO A 101 17.56 -11.04 -6.90
C PRO A 101 17.68 -10.71 -8.38
N GLN A 102 18.82 -11.09 -8.98
CA GLN A 102 19.08 -10.83 -10.40
C GLN A 102 18.01 -11.43 -11.33
N SER A 103 17.28 -12.46 -10.88
CA SER A 103 16.02 -12.89 -11.48
C SER A 103 14.84 -12.55 -10.59
N SER A 104 13.79 -11.95 -11.18
CA SER A 104 12.55 -11.64 -10.48
C SER A 104 11.93 -12.88 -9.85
N GLU A 105 12.06 -14.04 -10.52
CA GLU A 105 11.53 -15.35 -10.10
C GLU A 105 11.92 -15.76 -8.67
N ASN A 106 13.07 -15.28 -8.18
CA ASN A 106 13.57 -15.61 -6.85
C ASN A 106 13.18 -14.58 -5.77
N CYS A 107 12.38 -13.55 -6.08
CA CYS A 107 11.96 -12.56 -5.10
C CYS A 107 10.93 -13.18 -4.14
N PRO A 108 11.28 -13.36 -2.84
CA PRO A 108 10.42 -14.06 -1.89
C PRO A 108 9.11 -13.33 -1.60
N ILE A 109 9.11 -12.01 -1.80
CA ILE A 109 7.92 -11.18 -1.64
C ILE A 109 7.04 -11.24 -2.89
N ALA A 110 7.62 -11.01 -4.07
CA ALA A 110 6.87 -10.85 -5.31
C ALA A 110 6.29 -12.17 -5.85
N ASN A 111 6.99 -13.30 -5.68
CA ASN A 111 6.61 -14.59 -6.27
C ASN A 111 6.10 -15.61 -5.24
N HIS A 112 5.34 -15.14 -4.25
CA HIS A 112 4.76 -16.04 -3.25
C HIS A 112 3.73 -16.99 -3.89
N ALA A 113 3.97 -18.30 -3.83
CA ALA A 113 3.17 -19.32 -4.52
C ALA A 113 1.65 -19.24 -4.22
N THR A 114 1.28 -19.08 -2.94
CA THR A 114 -0.13 -18.87 -2.55
C THR A 114 -0.77 -17.66 -3.24
N ILE A 115 -0.07 -16.53 -3.33
CA ILE A 115 -0.60 -15.32 -3.96
C ILE A 115 -0.77 -15.57 -5.45
N LEU A 116 0.22 -16.15 -6.12
CA LEU A 116 0.13 -16.49 -7.54
C LEU A 116 -1.03 -17.45 -7.83
N GLU A 117 -1.30 -18.41 -6.95
CA GLU A 117 -2.44 -19.32 -7.07
C GLU A 117 -3.79 -18.60 -6.89
N ILE A 118 -3.90 -17.68 -5.92
CA ILE A 118 -5.11 -16.85 -5.77
C ILE A 118 -5.32 -16.00 -7.03
N LEU A 119 -4.28 -15.33 -7.50
CA LEU A 119 -4.32 -14.45 -8.67
C LEU A 119 -4.65 -15.21 -9.96
N SER A 120 -4.17 -16.44 -10.12
CA SER A 120 -4.46 -17.26 -11.31
C SER A 120 -5.96 -17.53 -11.44
N GLN A 121 -6.63 -17.77 -10.32
CA GLN A 121 -8.07 -18.01 -10.26
C GLN A 121 -8.88 -16.71 -10.40
N VAL A 122 -8.38 -15.60 -9.84
CA VAL A 122 -9.03 -14.27 -9.93
C VAL A 122 -8.96 -13.71 -11.35
N PHE A 123 -7.81 -13.81 -12.02
CA PHE A 123 -7.62 -13.31 -13.38
C PHE A 123 -8.22 -14.21 -14.46
N SER A 124 -8.39 -15.50 -14.17
CA SER A 124 -8.94 -16.47 -15.13
C SER A 124 -10.16 -17.20 -14.56
N PRO A 125 -11.26 -16.48 -14.26
CA PRO A 125 -12.47 -17.13 -13.75
C PRO A 125 -13.03 -18.10 -14.80
N LYS A 126 -13.32 -19.34 -14.37
CA LYS A 126 -13.85 -20.39 -15.25
C LYS A 126 -15.34 -20.14 -15.57
N GLY A 127 -15.60 -19.24 -16.52
CA GLY A 127 -16.94 -18.93 -17.04
C GLY A 127 -17.25 -19.62 -18.38
N ARG A 128 -18.38 -19.25 -19.01
CA ARG A 128 -18.83 -19.80 -20.32
C ARG A 128 -17.77 -19.70 -21.44
N HIS A 129 -16.87 -18.72 -21.35
CA HIS A 129 -15.85 -18.41 -22.35
C HIS A 129 -14.42 -18.70 -21.87
N TYR A 130 -14.25 -19.55 -20.85
CA TYR A 130 -12.93 -19.83 -20.26
C TYR A 130 -11.92 -20.47 -21.22
N ARG A 131 -12.39 -21.09 -22.32
CA ARG A 131 -11.52 -21.61 -23.39
C ARG A 131 -10.84 -20.49 -24.21
N GLY A 132 -11.01 -19.22 -23.84
CA GLY A 132 -10.17 -18.14 -24.32
C GLY A 132 -10.60 -17.53 -25.66
N ASN A 133 -9.71 -16.72 -26.22
CA ASN A 133 -9.96 -15.88 -27.39
C ASN A 133 -9.33 -16.53 -28.64
N TYR A 134 -10.17 -16.98 -29.58
CA TYR A 134 -9.73 -17.50 -30.89
C TYR A 134 -8.82 -16.52 -31.65
N GLY A 135 -9.01 -15.22 -31.45
CA GLY A 135 -8.18 -14.17 -32.04
C GLY A 135 -6.72 -14.19 -31.58
N ARG A 136 -6.36 -14.93 -30.52
CA ARG A 136 -4.96 -15.10 -30.10
C ARG A 136 -4.10 -15.78 -31.16
N TRP A 137 -4.67 -16.62 -32.03
CA TRP A 137 -3.92 -17.18 -33.17
C TRP A 137 -3.33 -16.10 -34.07
N ASN A 138 -4.00 -14.94 -34.19
CA ASN A 138 -3.55 -13.83 -35.03
C ASN A 138 -2.34 -13.08 -34.43
N PHE A 139 -1.99 -13.35 -33.17
CA PHE A 139 -0.92 -12.69 -32.44
C PHE A 139 0.08 -13.70 -31.84
N ASN A 140 0.27 -14.85 -32.50
CA ASN A 140 1.17 -15.93 -32.07
C ASN A 140 0.86 -16.53 -30.67
N GLY A 141 -0.37 -16.37 -30.19
CA GLY A 141 -0.82 -17.04 -28.96
C GLY A 141 -1.44 -18.41 -29.26
N ASN A 142 -1.66 -19.20 -28.20
CA ASN A 142 -2.16 -20.58 -28.31
C ASN A 142 -3.65 -20.71 -28.77
N GLY A 143 -4.31 -19.59 -29.08
CA GLY A 143 -5.70 -19.58 -29.58
C GLY A 143 -6.74 -19.95 -28.50
N PRO A 144 -7.72 -20.82 -28.82
CA PRO A 144 -8.83 -21.20 -27.93
C PRO A 144 -8.47 -22.35 -26.98
N ASP A 145 -7.18 -22.56 -26.68
CA ASP A 145 -6.78 -23.54 -25.67
C ASP A 145 -7.18 -23.11 -24.25
N GLY A 146 -7.52 -21.82 -24.08
CA GLY A 146 -7.93 -21.22 -22.82
C GLY A 146 -6.82 -21.14 -21.79
N SER A 147 -5.56 -21.40 -22.16
CA SER A 147 -4.46 -21.37 -21.21
C SER A 147 -4.27 -19.93 -20.70
N PRO A 148 -4.30 -19.70 -19.37
CA PRO A 148 -3.97 -18.41 -18.79
C PRO A 148 -2.59 -17.96 -19.27
N GLN A 149 -2.43 -16.66 -19.49
CA GLN A 149 -1.08 -16.11 -19.64
C GLN A 149 -0.37 -16.17 -18.29
N PRO A 150 0.96 -16.34 -18.26
CA PRO A 150 1.72 -16.19 -17.02
C PRO A 150 1.43 -14.83 -16.39
N ILE A 151 1.28 -14.82 -15.06
CA ILE A 151 1.09 -13.59 -14.30
C ILE A 151 2.38 -12.79 -14.38
N SER A 152 2.29 -11.54 -14.85
CA SER A 152 3.42 -10.61 -14.78
C SER A 152 3.43 -9.93 -13.42
N VAL A 153 4.57 -9.97 -12.74
CA VAL A 153 4.74 -9.36 -11.42
C VAL A 153 5.67 -8.16 -11.55
N GLY A 154 5.21 -7.01 -11.06
CA GLY A 154 5.99 -5.78 -11.02
C GLY A 154 7.14 -5.84 -10.02
N ARG A 155 8.01 -4.82 -10.06
CA ARG A 155 8.99 -4.60 -8.99
C ARG A 155 8.28 -4.07 -7.74
N VAL A 156 8.77 -4.46 -6.57
CA VAL A 156 8.36 -3.94 -5.27
C VAL A 156 8.88 -2.51 -5.19
N GLY A 157 7.94 -1.60 -4.99
CA GLY A 157 8.20 -0.26 -4.49
C GLY A 157 7.77 -0.16 -3.03
N SER A 158 7.63 1.07 -2.57
CA SER A 158 7.12 1.34 -1.23
C SER A 158 6.31 2.62 -1.23
N VAL A 159 5.28 2.63 -0.39
CA VAL A 159 4.52 3.82 -0.05
C VAL A 159 4.88 4.17 1.38
N ILE A 160 5.53 5.32 1.56
CA ILE A 160 5.89 5.84 2.88
C ILE A 160 4.86 6.90 3.27
N THR A 161 4.26 6.71 4.44
CA THR A 161 3.31 7.64 5.03
C THR A 161 3.99 8.33 6.21
N MET A 162 4.45 9.57 6.02
CA MET A 162 5.19 10.30 7.07
C MET A 162 4.23 10.92 8.10
N PRO A 163 4.72 11.22 9.32
CA PRO A 163 3.94 11.90 10.35
C PRO A 163 3.27 13.17 9.83
N ASN A 164 2.05 13.41 10.28
CA ASN A 164 1.19 14.55 9.92
C ASN A 164 0.71 14.57 8.46
N CYS A 165 0.87 13.49 7.69
CA CYS A 165 0.24 13.45 6.38
C CYS A 165 -1.30 13.45 6.52
N GLY A 166 -1.98 14.12 5.60
CA GLY A 166 -3.45 14.10 5.55
C GLY A 166 -4.02 12.82 4.96
N ASP A 167 -5.36 12.73 4.96
CA ASP A 167 -6.09 11.76 4.17
C ASP A 167 -5.88 12.03 2.67
N GLN A 168 -5.70 10.97 1.88
CA GLN A 168 -5.70 11.09 0.42
C GLN A 168 -7.12 11.34 -0.10
N ALA A 169 -7.20 11.90 -1.31
CA ALA A 169 -8.45 11.86 -2.05
C ALA A 169 -8.86 10.42 -2.35
N ILE A 170 -10.17 10.14 -2.35
CA ILE A 170 -10.70 8.84 -2.78
C ILE A 170 -10.39 8.66 -4.27
N HIS A 171 -9.71 7.55 -4.61
CA HIS A 171 -9.33 7.25 -5.98
C HIS A 171 -9.29 5.74 -6.24
N ALA A 172 -9.15 5.36 -7.51
CA ALA A 172 -8.74 4.03 -7.94
C ALA A 172 -7.40 4.17 -8.68
N ASP A 173 -6.52 3.18 -8.56
CA ASP A 173 -5.20 3.22 -9.24
C ASP A 173 -5.31 2.98 -10.74
N THR A 174 -6.35 2.27 -11.19
CA THR A 174 -6.66 2.08 -12.62
C THR A 174 -8.16 2.16 -12.88
N PRO A 175 -8.58 2.74 -14.02
CA PRO A 175 -9.97 2.72 -14.43
C PRO A 175 -10.43 1.31 -14.85
N HIS A 176 -11.74 1.15 -15.02
CA HIS A 176 -12.29 0.03 -15.77
C HIS A 176 -11.87 0.12 -17.25
N LEU A 177 -11.67 -1.03 -17.91
CA LEU A 177 -11.37 -1.06 -19.35
C LEU A 177 -12.57 -0.64 -20.20
N PHE A 178 -13.78 -0.87 -19.71
CA PHE A 178 -15.03 -0.49 -20.35
C PHE A 178 -15.98 0.10 -19.30
N GLU A 179 -16.68 1.16 -19.67
CA GLU A 179 -17.58 1.89 -18.75
C GLU A 179 -18.93 1.18 -18.51
N HIS A 180 -19.21 0.12 -19.25
CA HIS A 180 -20.52 -0.56 -19.25
C HIS A 180 -20.40 -2.06 -18.97
N LEU A 181 -19.20 -2.57 -18.67
CA LEU A 181 -18.97 -3.99 -18.49
C LEU A 181 -18.03 -4.26 -17.31
N ASP A 182 -18.51 -5.05 -16.35
CA ASP A 182 -17.67 -5.59 -15.29
C ASP A 182 -16.87 -6.78 -15.82
N LEU A 183 -15.60 -6.54 -16.13
CA LEU A 183 -14.63 -7.58 -16.44
C LEU A 183 -13.94 -8.09 -15.17
N ALA A 184 -13.31 -9.27 -15.28
CA ALA A 184 -12.37 -9.75 -14.28
C ALA A 184 -11.25 -8.70 -14.06
N PRO A 185 -10.63 -8.68 -12.86
CA PRO A 185 -9.54 -7.74 -12.59
C PRO A 185 -8.42 -7.90 -13.63
N HIS A 186 -7.88 -6.78 -14.10
CA HIS A 186 -6.72 -6.77 -15.00
C HIS A 186 -5.43 -6.31 -14.33
N TYR A 187 -5.54 -5.83 -13.08
CA TYR A 187 -4.43 -5.42 -12.23
C TYR A 187 -4.84 -5.62 -10.76
N ILE A 188 -3.93 -6.16 -9.96
CA ILE A 188 -4.10 -6.38 -8.52
C ILE A 188 -2.84 -5.87 -7.84
N ASP A 189 -3.01 -5.03 -6.84
CA ASP A 189 -1.93 -4.57 -5.99
C ASP A 189 -1.78 -5.48 -4.78
N LEU A 190 -0.53 -5.73 -4.42
CA LEU A 190 -0.12 -6.45 -3.23
C LEU A 190 0.58 -5.48 -2.29
N PHE A 191 -0.10 -5.08 -1.22
CA PHE A 191 0.46 -4.26 -0.16
C PHE A 191 0.87 -5.14 1.00
N ILE A 192 2.08 -4.94 1.51
CA ILE A 192 2.59 -5.68 2.67
C ILE A 192 2.96 -4.65 3.72
N ASN A 193 2.38 -4.79 4.91
CA ASN A 193 2.74 -3.90 6.00
C ASN A 193 4.16 -4.22 6.48
N ALA A 194 5.00 -3.20 6.47
CA ALA A 194 6.41 -3.27 6.85
C ALA A 194 6.69 -2.62 8.22
N THR A 195 5.67 -2.04 8.86
CA THR A 195 5.79 -1.36 10.14
C THR A 195 5.41 -2.29 11.28
N ASP A 196 6.26 -2.36 12.30
CA ASP A 196 5.97 -3.05 13.55
C ASP A 196 5.21 -2.10 14.47
N THR A 197 3.92 -2.34 14.67
CA THR A 197 3.07 -1.52 15.56
C THR A 197 3.46 -1.65 17.03
N GLN A 198 4.22 -2.68 17.43
CA GLN A 198 4.63 -2.86 18.83
C GLN A 198 5.75 -1.91 19.28
N THR A 199 6.46 -1.25 18.36
CA THR A 199 7.58 -0.37 18.74
C THR A 199 7.11 1.02 19.21
N GLN A 200 5.84 1.39 19.02
CA GLN A 200 5.34 2.72 19.35
C GLN A 200 4.69 2.86 20.73
N SER A 201 4.41 1.76 21.44
CA SER A 201 3.80 1.81 22.78
C SER A 201 4.80 2.01 23.93
N ASN A 202 6.11 2.08 23.66
CA ASN A 202 7.14 2.15 24.70
C ASN A 202 7.71 3.55 24.99
N ASP A 203 7.22 4.60 24.32
CA ASP A 203 7.82 5.95 24.44
C ASP A 203 7.10 6.90 25.43
N ASN A 204 6.21 6.39 26.29
CA ASN A 204 5.80 7.12 27.48
C ASN A 204 6.33 6.43 28.73
N GLY A 205 7.26 7.11 29.38
CA GLY A 205 8.01 6.61 30.51
C GLY A 205 7.21 6.29 31.76
N ASN A 206 7.98 5.78 32.71
CA ASN A 206 7.65 5.46 34.11
C ASN A 206 7.16 4.03 34.34
N GLY A 207 8.11 3.17 34.70
CA GLY A 207 7.83 1.88 35.29
C GLY A 207 7.03 2.04 36.58
N ASN A 208 5.77 1.62 36.53
CA ASN A 208 5.09 1.03 37.68
C ASN A 208 4.08 0.02 37.14
N SER A 209 4.54 -1.22 36.99
CA SER A 209 3.69 -2.37 36.71
C SER A 209 2.87 -2.66 37.97
N CYS A 210 1.61 -2.27 37.95
CA CYS A 210 0.59 -2.84 38.81
C CYS A 210 -0.34 -3.62 37.88
N ASN A 211 -0.25 -4.94 37.98
CA ASN A 211 -1.20 -5.88 37.39
C ASN A 211 -2.61 -5.50 37.83
N ASP A 212 -3.39 -4.87 36.96
CA ASP A 212 -4.85 -4.87 37.09
C ASP A 212 -5.43 -5.47 35.81
N SER A 213 -5.80 -6.74 35.95
CA SER A 213 -6.46 -7.54 34.93
C SER A 213 -7.92 -7.10 34.85
N THR A 214 -8.18 -6.02 34.10
CA THR A 214 -9.51 -5.73 33.60
C THR A 214 -9.49 -5.89 32.09
N ASP A 215 -10.05 -7.01 31.63
CA ASP A 215 -10.40 -7.33 30.26
C ASP A 215 -11.41 -6.29 29.71
N HIS A 216 -10.93 -5.07 29.45
CA HIS A 216 -11.55 -4.23 28.46
C HIS A 216 -11.05 -4.72 27.12
N GLU A 217 -11.87 -5.52 26.43
CA GLU A 217 -11.82 -5.61 24.98
C GLU A 217 -12.04 -4.18 24.47
N ASP A 218 -10.96 -3.40 24.39
CA ASP A 218 -10.94 -2.13 23.67
C ASP A 218 -11.31 -2.47 22.23
N GLU A 219 -12.58 -2.25 21.91
CA GLU A 219 -13.19 -2.52 20.63
C GLU A 219 -12.39 -1.75 19.58
N PHE A 220 -11.49 -2.47 18.91
CA PHE A 220 -10.58 -1.89 17.92
C PHE A 220 -11.41 -1.21 16.83
N ASN A 221 -11.45 0.13 16.85
CA ASN A 221 -12.31 0.94 16.01
C ASN A 221 -11.76 1.15 14.57
N GLY A 222 -10.62 0.55 14.24
CA GLY A 222 -9.98 0.72 12.93
C GLY A 222 -9.09 1.96 12.82
N ASP A 223 -9.00 2.82 13.84
CA ASP A 223 -8.12 3.99 13.81
C ASP A 223 -6.72 3.61 14.30
N SER A 224 -5.83 3.38 13.35
CA SER A 224 -4.40 3.39 13.62
C SER A 224 -3.92 4.84 13.59
N HIS A 225 -3.24 5.29 14.66
CA HIS A 225 -2.61 6.61 14.67
C HIS A 225 -1.51 6.75 13.60
N VAL A 226 -1.06 5.66 12.98
CA VAL A 226 0.04 5.60 12.01
C VAL A 226 -0.41 5.60 10.54
N GLY A 227 -1.69 5.91 10.28
CA GLY A 227 -2.28 5.91 8.95
C GLY A 227 -2.78 4.53 8.51
N GLY A 228 -2.65 4.22 7.22
CA GLY A 228 -3.15 2.98 6.61
C GLY A 228 -3.91 3.25 5.32
N THR A 229 -4.67 2.27 4.85
CA THR A 229 -5.51 2.41 3.66
C THR A 229 -6.95 2.04 4.01
N ALA A 230 -7.89 2.89 3.65
CA ALA A 230 -9.31 2.63 3.72
C ALA A 230 -9.87 2.27 2.34
N PHE A 231 -10.82 1.34 2.31
CA PHE A 231 -11.45 0.84 1.07
C PHE A 231 -12.95 1.08 1.09
N LEU A 232 -13.54 1.38 -0.06
CA LEU A 232 -14.99 1.36 -0.25
C LEU A 232 -15.35 -0.01 -0.84
N ALA A 233 -15.76 -0.94 0.02
CA ALA A 233 -15.98 -2.34 -0.36
C ALA A 233 -16.98 -2.50 -1.52
N GLY A 234 -16.56 -3.27 -2.53
CA GLY A 234 -17.34 -3.59 -3.71
C GLY A 234 -17.28 -2.57 -4.84
N THR A 235 -16.62 -1.41 -4.65
CA THR A 235 -16.56 -0.36 -5.68
C THR A 235 -15.68 -0.69 -6.88
N HIS A 236 -15.02 -1.86 -6.89
CA HIS A 236 -14.42 -2.44 -8.10
C HIS A 236 -15.46 -2.91 -9.13
N LYS A 237 -16.76 -2.85 -8.79
CA LYS A 237 -17.89 -3.07 -9.70
C LYS A 237 -18.50 -1.73 -10.11
N LEU A 238 -18.77 -1.56 -11.40
CA LEU A 238 -19.28 -0.31 -11.98
C LEU A 238 -20.56 0.18 -11.28
N GLU A 239 -21.52 -0.72 -11.06
CA GLU A 239 -22.80 -0.37 -10.42
C GLU A 239 -22.60 0.22 -9.01
N ILE A 240 -21.66 -0.33 -8.25
CA ILE A 240 -21.37 0.06 -6.87
C ILE A 240 -20.54 1.34 -6.85
N CYS A 241 -19.54 1.44 -7.74
CA CYS A 241 -18.74 2.64 -7.92
C CYS A 241 -19.64 3.84 -8.21
N ALA A 242 -20.56 3.71 -9.16
CA ALA A 242 -21.51 4.77 -9.53
C ALA A 242 -22.33 5.27 -8.34
N MET A 243 -22.83 4.37 -7.48
CA MET A 243 -23.57 4.75 -6.26
C MET A 243 -22.72 5.59 -5.28
N CYS A 244 -21.40 5.46 -5.31
CA CYS A 244 -20.46 6.21 -4.49
C CYS A 244 -19.97 7.50 -5.15
N MET A 245 -20.29 7.80 -6.41
CA MET A 245 -19.83 9.02 -7.07
C MET A 245 -20.74 10.23 -6.73
N PRO A 246 -20.19 11.45 -6.66
CA PRO A 246 -20.91 12.64 -6.20
C PRO A 246 -22.02 13.10 -7.16
N GLU A 247 -21.98 12.69 -8.43
CA GLU A 247 -22.94 13.08 -9.48
C GLU A 247 -24.38 12.61 -9.22
N HIS A 248 -24.60 11.73 -8.24
CA HIS A 248 -25.93 11.43 -7.71
C HIS A 248 -26.28 12.42 -6.57
N GLU A 249 -26.74 13.62 -6.95
CA GLU A 249 -26.92 14.86 -6.18
C GLU A 249 -27.82 14.83 -4.91
N ASN A 250 -28.29 13.69 -4.42
CA ASN A 250 -29.28 13.65 -3.32
C ASN A 250 -28.71 13.28 -1.94
N GLY A 251 -27.43 13.51 -1.67
CA GLY A 251 -26.77 13.13 -0.40
C GLY A 251 -26.65 11.61 -0.15
N ARG A 252 -27.35 10.78 -0.94
CA ARG A 252 -27.29 9.31 -0.94
C ARG A 252 -25.87 8.78 -1.16
N SER A 253 -25.10 9.45 -2.04
CA SER A 253 -23.70 9.08 -2.31
C SER A 253 -22.85 9.09 -1.05
N ARG A 254 -23.00 10.10 -0.17
CA ARG A 254 -22.27 10.15 1.11
C ARG A 254 -22.66 8.99 2.03
N THR A 255 -23.95 8.69 2.14
CA THR A 255 -24.44 7.56 2.94
C THR A 255 -23.90 6.23 2.42
N GLU A 256 -23.89 6.03 1.09
CA GLU A 256 -23.37 4.81 0.48
C GLU A 256 -21.85 4.67 0.67
N LYS A 257 -21.08 5.76 0.58
CA LYS A 257 -19.65 5.75 0.93
C LYS A 257 -19.46 5.27 2.37
N LEU A 258 -20.14 5.91 3.33
CA LEU A 258 -19.96 5.60 4.76
C LEU A 258 -20.29 4.14 5.10
N LYS A 259 -21.33 3.56 4.50
CA LYS A 259 -21.70 2.14 4.70
C LYS A 259 -20.64 1.16 4.18
N ARG A 260 -19.78 1.60 3.27
CA ARG A 260 -18.84 0.73 2.54
C ARG A 260 -17.40 0.93 2.97
N ILE A 261 -17.10 1.98 3.73
CA ILE A 261 -15.75 2.23 4.22
C ILE A 261 -15.35 1.11 5.18
N ILE A 262 -14.25 0.44 4.85
CA ILE A 262 -13.57 -0.54 5.69
C ILE A 262 -12.15 -0.04 5.92
N ARG A 263 -11.72 -0.01 7.19
CA ARG A 263 -10.38 0.39 7.64
C ARG A 263 -9.64 -0.84 8.18
N PRO A 264 -9.03 -1.66 7.31
CA PRO A 264 -8.33 -2.85 7.76
C PRO A 264 -7.09 -2.50 8.58
N SER A 265 -6.96 -3.10 9.75
CA SER A 265 -5.71 -3.10 10.52
C SER A 265 -4.79 -4.18 10.01
N LEU A 266 -3.56 -3.82 9.68
CA LEU A 266 -2.53 -4.73 9.19
C LEU A 266 -1.39 -4.82 10.20
N GLU A 267 -0.92 -6.04 10.44
CA GLU A 267 0.26 -6.32 11.26
C GLU A 267 1.47 -6.59 10.36
N LEU A 268 2.67 -6.56 10.94
CA LEU A 268 3.90 -6.92 10.23
C LEU A 268 3.78 -8.34 9.64
N GLY A 269 3.97 -8.44 8.32
CA GLY A 269 3.89 -9.71 7.60
C GLY A 269 2.50 -10.05 7.04
N ASP A 270 1.48 -9.23 7.33
CA ASP A 270 0.19 -9.32 6.62
C ASP A 270 0.35 -8.89 5.16
N ALA A 271 -0.41 -9.56 4.28
CA ALA A 271 -0.49 -9.24 2.87
C ALA A 271 -1.93 -8.82 2.52
N LEU A 272 -2.08 -7.61 1.99
CA LEU A 272 -3.33 -7.06 1.50
C LEU A 272 -3.31 -7.08 -0.03
N LEU A 273 -4.26 -7.82 -0.62
CA LEU A 273 -4.50 -7.85 -2.06
C LEU A 273 -5.74 -7.01 -2.36
N PHE A 274 -5.70 -6.17 -3.38
CA PHE A 274 -6.90 -5.47 -3.85
C PHE A 274 -6.93 -5.25 -5.36
N ASP A 275 -8.13 -5.30 -5.90
CA ASP A 275 -8.43 -4.92 -7.28
C ASP A 275 -8.19 -3.43 -7.44
N CYS A 276 -7.27 -3.05 -8.32
CA CYS A 276 -6.84 -1.65 -8.45
C CYS A 276 -7.93 -0.71 -8.99
N ARG A 277 -9.10 -1.25 -9.36
CA ARG A 277 -10.31 -0.48 -9.67
C ARG A 277 -11.13 -0.11 -8.44
N ILE A 278 -10.85 -0.71 -7.28
CA ILE A 278 -11.55 -0.37 -6.04
C ILE A 278 -11.25 1.08 -5.64
N LEU A 279 -12.28 1.81 -5.22
CA LEU A 279 -12.11 3.11 -4.61
C LEU A 279 -11.48 2.93 -3.22
N HIS A 280 -10.38 3.62 -2.99
CA HIS A 280 -9.65 3.61 -1.74
C HIS A 280 -8.95 4.95 -1.50
N PHE A 281 -8.41 5.11 -0.30
CA PHE A 281 -7.62 6.28 0.08
C PHE A 281 -6.72 5.95 1.26
N GLY A 282 -5.51 6.51 1.25
CA GLY A 282 -4.63 6.51 2.40
C GLY A 282 -5.20 7.36 3.53
N LEU A 283 -5.19 6.82 4.74
CA LEU A 283 -5.60 7.50 5.96
C LEU A 283 -4.47 8.42 6.45
N ALA A 284 -4.86 9.50 7.13
CA ALA A 284 -3.94 10.41 7.79
C ALA A 284 -3.05 9.68 8.81
N ASN A 285 -1.77 10.05 8.84
CA ASN A 285 -0.83 9.59 9.87
C ASN A 285 -0.71 10.67 10.94
N ASN A 286 -1.37 10.46 12.06
CA ASN A 286 -1.37 11.37 13.20
C ASN A 286 -0.30 11.01 14.24
N SER A 287 0.61 10.09 13.93
CA SER A 287 1.65 9.68 14.86
C SER A 287 2.65 10.81 15.07
N HIS A 288 3.14 10.91 16.30
CA HIS A 288 4.22 11.82 16.67
C HIS A 288 5.53 11.05 16.66
N SER A 289 5.97 10.50 15.52
CA SER A 289 7.37 10.05 15.48
C SER A 289 8.25 11.29 15.49
N GLN A 290 9.13 11.40 16.49
CA GLN A 290 10.18 12.41 16.50
C GLN A 290 10.83 12.43 15.12
N GLN A 291 10.84 13.62 14.54
CA GLN A 291 11.56 14.02 13.34
C GLN A 291 12.70 13.02 13.07
N LEU A 292 12.63 12.26 11.97
CA LEU A 292 13.73 11.38 11.52
C LEU A 292 15.04 12.12 11.80
N ASP A 293 15.79 11.68 12.82
CA ASP A 293 16.91 12.43 13.39
C ASP A 293 17.96 12.58 12.30
N CYS A 294 17.81 13.64 11.53
CA CYS A 294 18.78 14.10 10.58
C CYS A 294 19.83 14.78 11.46
N PRO A 295 21.10 14.34 11.48
CA PRO A 295 22.11 15.02 12.28
C PRO A 295 22.16 16.48 11.82
N SER A 296 21.58 17.35 12.64
CA SER A 296 21.46 18.77 12.36
C SER A 296 22.86 19.34 12.37
N ASN A 297 23.39 19.67 11.20
CA ASN A 297 24.47 20.65 11.14
C ASN A 297 23.89 21.96 11.65
N THR A 298 24.32 22.31 12.85
CA THR A 298 23.99 23.52 13.58
C THR A 298 24.39 24.74 12.78
N HIS A 299 23.41 25.41 12.16
CA HIS A 299 23.50 26.85 11.93
C HIS A 299 22.56 27.56 12.88
N LYS A 300 23.16 27.98 14.02
CA LYS A 300 22.63 28.99 14.93
C LYS A 300 22.09 30.16 14.10
N ARG A 301 20.77 30.32 14.05
CA ARG A 301 20.16 31.60 13.69
C ARG A 301 20.58 32.62 14.75
N HIS A 302 21.49 33.52 14.40
CA HIS A 302 21.65 34.78 15.13
C HIS A 302 20.38 35.60 14.88
N SER A 303 19.60 35.80 15.94
CA SER A 303 18.59 36.83 16.03
C SER A 303 19.25 38.19 15.77
N ARG A 304 18.99 38.80 14.61
CA ARG A 304 19.22 40.23 14.43
C ARG A 304 18.00 40.94 14.99
N GLY A 305 18.24 41.69 16.06
CA GLY A 305 17.27 42.61 16.63
C GLY A 305 17.03 43.77 15.67
N ASP A 306 15.77 44.01 15.39
CA ASP A 306 15.31 45.24 14.76
C ASP A 306 15.49 46.38 15.77
N SER A 307 16.35 47.33 15.42
CA SER A 307 16.33 48.67 16.00
C SER A 307 16.11 49.65 14.84
N ILE A 308 14.92 50.24 14.85
CA ILE A 308 14.52 51.35 13.98
C ILE A 308 15.16 52.62 14.54
N PRO A 309 15.89 53.44 13.75
CA PRO A 309 16.07 54.84 14.07
C PRO A 309 15.09 55.71 13.29
N ARG A 310 14.58 56.73 13.99
CA ARG A 310 13.91 57.91 13.42
C ARG A 310 14.91 58.77 12.65
#